data_AF-H9ULC4-F1
#
_entry.id   AF-H9ULC4-F1
#
_cell.length_a   1.000
_cell.length_b   1.000
_cell.length_c   1.000
_cell.angle_alpha   90.00
_cell.angle_beta   90.00
_cell.angle_gamma   90.00
#
_symmetry.space_group_name_H-M   'P 1'
#
loop_
_entity.id
_entity.type
_entity.pdbx_description
1 polymer ?
#
loop_
_entity_poly.entity_id
_entity_poly.type
_entity_poly.pdbx_seq_one_letter_code
_entity_poly.pdbx_strand_id
1 'polypeptide(L)'
;MKYADYLQKSSLNKEEIMALAWGSLVEDPPEGGLACLPAPPMLMIDRIPVIEHDGNRGRIVAEQDVQLDAWFFQCHFRNDPVQPGCLGVDAVWQLIGLYAGLRGAQGYGRALGIKEIEFQGQIRPHNEVVRYEVAIRRYADLPASGSAVAIGNAEVFVDDELIYTMKDAKVGIFKGIQYADYPHHSPQSRGGKM
;
A
#
# COMPACT_ATOMS: atom_id res chain seq x y z
N MET A 1 -5.78 18.48 -3.76
CA MET A 1 -5.51 19.07 -2.43
C MET A 1 -4.06 19.49 -2.33
N LYS A 2 -3.71 20.36 -1.36
CA LYS A 2 -2.32 20.75 -1.14
C LYS A 2 -1.54 19.66 -0.41
N TYR A 3 -0.23 19.60 -0.65
CA TYR A 3 0.64 18.62 0.00
C TYR A 3 0.62 18.76 1.53
N ALA A 4 0.53 19.98 2.05
CA ALA A 4 0.38 20.22 3.48
C ALA A 4 -0.89 19.56 4.06
N ASP A 5 -2.01 19.62 3.35
CA ASP A 5 -3.27 18.99 3.76
C ASP A 5 -3.19 17.46 3.70
N TYR A 6 -2.52 16.94 2.66
CA TYR A 6 -2.27 15.51 2.51
C TYR A 6 -1.53 14.94 3.72
N LEU A 7 -0.51 15.63 4.24
CA LEU A 7 0.25 15.20 5.42
C LEU A 7 -0.57 15.20 6.72
N GLN A 8 -1.71 15.89 6.76
CA GLN A 8 -2.60 15.95 7.92
C GLN A 8 -3.77 14.96 7.84
N LYS A 9 -3.84 14.14 6.79
CA LYS A 9 -4.92 13.18 6.61
C LYS A 9 -4.92 12.10 7.69
N SER A 10 -6.03 12.02 8.40
CA SER A 10 -6.35 10.93 9.34
C SER A 10 -7.23 9.84 8.70
N SER A 11 -7.74 10.07 7.49
CA SER A 11 -8.56 9.13 6.72
C SER A 11 -8.55 9.48 5.22
N LEU A 12 -8.79 8.50 4.35
CA LEU A 12 -8.93 8.67 2.90
C LEU A 12 -10.14 7.88 2.39
N ASN A 13 -11.00 8.52 1.59
CA ASN A 13 -12.14 7.86 0.95
C ASN A 13 -11.76 7.21 -0.39
N LYS A 14 -12.74 6.58 -1.07
CA LYS A 14 -12.50 5.84 -2.31
C LYS A 14 -12.04 6.72 -3.46
N GLU A 15 -12.60 7.92 -3.59
CA GLU A 15 -12.20 8.89 -4.60
C GLU A 15 -10.76 9.37 -4.38
N GLU A 16 -10.37 9.58 -3.12
CA GLU A 16 -9.02 10.01 -2.74
C GLU A 16 -7.98 8.90 -2.95
N ILE A 17 -8.32 7.65 -2.62
CA ILE A 17 -7.49 6.48 -2.87
C ILE A 17 -7.27 6.28 -4.38
N MET A 18 -8.34 6.43 -5.17
CA MET A 18 -8.21 6.42 -6.63
C MET A 18 -7.33 7.59 -7.10
N ALA A 19 -7.57 8.81 -6.66
CA ALA A 19 -6.75 9.95 -7.05
C ALA A 19 -5.26 9.79 -6.68
N LEU A 20 -4.94 9.11 -5.57
CA LEU A 20 -3.56 8.74 -5.20
C LEU A 20 -2.94 7.74 -6.17
N ALA A 21 -3.70 6.71 -6.54
CA ALA A 21 -3.23 5.70 -7.49
C ALA A 21 -2.92 6.29 -8.88
N TRP A 22 -3.66 7.34 -9.27
CA TRP A 22 -3.46 8.06 -10.54
C TRP A 22 -2.49 9.25 -10.41
N GLY A 23 -1.96 9.52 -9.21
CA GLY A 23 -1.01 10.61 -8.97
C GLY A 23 -1.62 12.02 -9.07
N SER A 24 -2.94 12.16 -8.89
CA SER A 24 -3.69 13.42 -9.05
C SER A 24 -4.25 13.99 -7.75
N LEU A 25 -4.16 13.27 -6.62
CA LEU A 25 -4.71 13.76 -5.34
C LEU A 25 -4.02 15.06 -4.87
N VAL A 26 -2.68 15.11 -4.97
CA VAL A 26 -1.86 16.23 -4.51
C VAL A 26 -1.50 17.13 -5.69
N GLU A 27 -1.90 18.40 -5.62
CA GLU A 27 -1.72 19.38 -6.71
C GLU A 27 -0.29 19.92 -6.82
N ASP A 28 0.42 19.97 -5.69
CA ASP A 28 1.76 20.51 -5.53
C ASP A 28 2.67 19.45 -4.87
N PRO A 29 2.89 18.30 -5.53
CA PRO A 29 3.69 17.23 -4.95
C PRO A 29 5.12 17.69 -4.68
N PRO A 30 5.80 17.15 -3.65
CA PRO A 30 7.17 17.52 -3.35
C PRO A 30 8.11 17.17 -4.50
N GLU A 31 9.18 17.96 -4.68
CA GLU A 31 10.16 17.79 -5.76
C GLU A 31 10.78 16.39 -5.81
N GLY A 32 11.00 15.77 -4.63
CA GLY A 32 11.54 14.41 -4.54
C GLY A 32 10.57 13.30 -4.97
N GLY A 33 9.33 13.63 -5.34
CA GLY A 33 8.27 12.69 -5.70
C GLY A 33 7.39 12.30 -4.51
N LEU A 34 6.17 11.85 -4.81
CA LEU A 34 5.20 11.37 -3.83
C LEU A 34 5.01 9.86 -3.98
N ALA A 35 4.92 9.14 -2.86
CA ALA A 35 4.61 7.72 -2.89
C ALA A 35 3.18 7.52 -3.42
N CYS A 36 3.06 6.80 -4.55
CA CYS A 36 1.77 6.47 -5.15
C CYS A 36 1.34 5.05 -4.78
N LEU A 37 0.03 4.82 -4.78
CA LEU A 37 -0.56 3.49 -4.77
C LEU A 37 -0.53 2.90 -6.20
N PRO A 38 -0.57 1.57 -6.37
CA PRO A 38 -0.84 0.96 -7.65
C PRO A 38 -2.22 1.40 -8.18
N ALA A 39 -2.36 1.50 -9.50
CA ALA A 39 -3.67 1.63 -10.13
C ALA A 39 -4.39 0.27 -10.20
N PRO A 40 -5.73 0.24 -10.34
CA PRO A 40 -6.45 -0.97 -10.72
C PRO A 40 -5.82 -1.62 -11.98
N PRO A 41 -5.73 -2.96 -12.05
CA PRO A 41 -6.37 -3.93 -11.15
C PRO A 41 -5.54 -4.34 -9.91
N MET A 42 -4.38 -3.70 -9.67
CA MET A 42 -3.48 -4.04 -8.55
C MET A 42 -3.78 -3.26 -7.25
N LEU A 43 -4.61 -2.22 -7.30
CA LEU A 43 -5.06 -1.49 -6.12
C LEU A 43 -5.95 -2.40 -5.24
N MET A 44 -5.47 -2.74 -4.04
CA MET A 44 -6.16 -3.69 -3.13
C MET A 44 -6.80 -2.99 -1.91
N ILE A 45 -7.08 -1.70 -2.03
CA ILE A 45 -7.64 -0.86 -0.97
C ILE A 45 -8.71 0.02 -1.59
N ASP A 46 -9.89 0.09 -0.98
CA ASP A 46 -10.94 1.03 -1.37
C ASP A 46 -10.93 2.27 -0.49
N ARG A 47 -10.66 2.15 0.81
CA ARG A 47 -10.72 3.28 1.76
C ARG A 47 -9.84 3.05 2.98
N ILE A 48 -9.50 4.14 3.65
CA ILE A 48 -8.65 4.15 4.85
C ILE A 48 -9.36 4.98 5.91
N PRO A 49 -10.16 4.36 6.80
CA PRO A 49 -10.86 5.10 7.85
C PRO A 49 -9.95 5.62 8.97
N VAL A 50 -8.76 5.03 9.17
CA VAL A 50 -7.86 5.38 10.28
C VAL A 50 -6.42 5.51 9.81
N ILE A 51 -5.82 6.66 10.10
CA ILE A 51 -4.39 6.94 10.02
C ILE A 51 -4.00 7.64 11.32
N GLU A 52 -3.10 7.03 12.08
CA GLU A 52 -2.63 7.54 13.36
C GLU A 52 -1.10 7.60 13.38
N HIS A 53 -0.56 8.67 13.96
CA HIS A 53 0.87 8.89 14.10
C HIS A 53 1.26 8.97 15.58
N ASP A 54 2.26 8.20 15.98
CA ASP A 54 2.83 8.22 17.33
C ASP A 54 4.36 8.21 17.24
N GLY A 55 4.97 9.40 17.19
CA GLY A 55 6.43 9.55 17.02
C GLY A 55 6.91 8.84 15.75
N ASN A 56 7.77 7.82 15.89
CA ASN A 56 8.23 6.99 14.77
C ASN A 56 7.39 5.72 14.54
N ARG A 57 6.24 5.61 15.19
CA ARG A 57 5.26 4.54 15.09
C ARG A 57 3.92 5.10 14.62
N GLY A 58 2.92 4.24 14.51
CA GLY A 58 1.56 4.62 14.14
C GLY A 58 0.71 3.43 13.78
N ARG A 59 -0.49 3.70 13.27
CA ARG A 59 -1.46 2.70 12.82
C ARG A 59 -2.12 3.18 11.54
N ILE A 60 -2.41 2.25 10.64
CA ILE A 60 -3.22 2.52 9.45
C ILE A 60 -4.18 1.35 9.26
N VAL A 61 -5.48 1.67 9.12
CA VAL A 61 -6.55 0.69 8.91
C VAL A 61 -7.19 0.98 7.57
N ALA A 62 -7.39 -0.05 6.78
CA ALA A 62 -7.98 0.05 5.46
C ALA A 62 -9.00 -1.03 5.19
N GLU A 63 -9.87 -0.79 4.24
CA GLU A 63 -10.92 -1.70 3.82
C GLU A 63 -10.93 -1.86 2.31
N GLN A 64 -11.32 -3.05 1.86
CA GLN A 64 -11.61 -3.39 0.47
C GLN A 64 -12.97 -4.09 0.42
N ASP A 65 -13.88 -3.58 -0.41
CA ASP A 65 -15.15 -4.23 -0.69
C ASP A 65 -14.91 -5.46 -1.58
N VAL A 66 -15.42 -6.62 -1.18
CA VAL A 66 -15.31 -7.84 -1.99
C VAL A 66 -16.38 -7.79 -3.07
N GLN A 67 -15.94 -7.80 -4.33
CA GLN A 67 -16.84 -7.81 -5.48
C GLN A 67 -16.92 -9.22 -6.08
N LEU A 68 -18.12 -9.72 -6.30
CA LEU A 68 -18.38 -11.04 -6.90
C LEU A 68 -17.68 -11.20 -8.27
N ASP A 69 -17.59 -10.11 -9.03
CA ASP A 69 -16.99 -10.03 -10.36
C ASP A 69 -15.53 -9.56 -10.36
N ALA A 70 -14.88 -9.49 -9.19
CA ALA A 70 -13.47 -9.12 -9.11
C ALA A 70 -12.61 -10.02 -10.02
N TRP A 71 -11.69 -9.40 -10.76
CA TRP A 71 -10.93 -10.04 -11.85
C TRP A 71 -10.22 -11.32 -11.41
N PHE A 72 -9.70 -11.36 -10.19
CA PHE A 72 -8.94 -12.49 -9.68
C PHE A 72 -9.80 -13.72 -9.41
N PHE A 73 -11.09 -13.58 -9.07
CA PHE A 73 -11.98 -14.73 -8.91
C PHE A 73 -12.25 -15.44 -10.25
N GLN A 74 -12.11 -14.73 -11.36
CA GLN A 74 -12.29 -15.29 -12.71
C GLN A 74 -11.10 -16.15 -13.16
N CYS A 75 -9.95 -16.05 -12.49
CA CYS A 75 -8.73 -16.77 -12.86
C CYS A 75 -8.09 -17.57 -11.72
N HIS A 76 -8.53 -17.41 -10.47
CA HIS A 76 -7.90 -18.01 -9.30
C HIS A 76 -8.95 -18.55 -8.30
N PHE A 77 -9.38 -19.80 -8.38
CA PHE A 77 -9.24 -20.73 -9.51
C PHE A 77 -10.61 -20.92 -10.17
N ARG A 78 -10.66 -21.36 -11.43
CA ARG A 78 -11.92 -21.46 -12.20
C ARG A 78 -13.07 -22.20 -11.51
N ASN A 79 -12.76 -23.24 -10.72
CA ASN A 79 -13.74 -24.05 -10.00
C ASN A 79 -13.65 -23.89 -8.47
N ASP A 80 -12.79 -22.99 -8.00
CA ASP A 80 -12.53 -22.75 -6.58
C ASP A 80 -12.11 -21.28 -6.41
N PRO A 81 -13.03 -20.32 -6.66
CA PRO A 81 -12.69 -18.90 -6.68
C PRO A 81 -12.30 -18.42 -5.28
N VAL A 82 -11.10 -17.87 -5.17
CA VAL A 82 -10.50 -17.41 -3.92
C VAL A 82 -9.53 -16.27 -4.21
N GLN A 83 -9.57 -15.18 -3.45
CA GLN A 83 -8.63 -14.09 -3.64
C GLN A 83 -7.21 -14.63 -3.40
N PRO A 84 -6.26 -14.40 -4.33
CA PRO A 84 -4.87 -14.77 -4.10
C PRO A 84 -4.34 -14.11 -2.82
N GLY A 85 -3.89 -14.92 -1.85
CA GLY A 85 -3.37 -14.39 -0.58
C GLY A 85 -2.21 -13.40 -0.75
N CYS A 86 -1.44 -13.51 -1.84
CA CYS A 86 -0.38 -12.57 -2.19
C CYS A 86 -0.90 -11.15 -2.47
N LEU A 87 -2.14 -10.97 -2.93
CA LEU A 87 -2.75 -9.65 -3.10
C LEU A 87 -3.07 -9.00 -1.75
N GLY A 88 -3.47 -9.80 -0.75
CA GLY A 88 -3.63 -9.33 0.62
C GLY A 88 -2.30 -8.92 1.26
N VAL A 89 -1.21 -9.65 0.95
CA VAL A 89 0.16 -9.24 1.34
C VAL A 89 0.56 -7.92 0.66
N ASP A 90 0.24 -7.76 -0.63
CA ASP A 90 0.55 -6.54 -1.36
C ASP A 90 -0.21 -5.32 -0.81
N ALA A 91 -1.48 -5.47 -0.43
CA ALA A 91 -2.25 -4.43 0.26
C ALA A 91 -1.53 -3.90 1.52
N VAL A 92 -0.91 -4.79 2.31
CA VAL A 92 -0.12 -4.39 3.49
C VAL A 92 1.11 -3.57 3.09
N TRP A 93 1.84 -3.94 2.02
CA TRP A 93 2.94 -3.10 1.52
C TRP A 93 2.43 -1.76 0.94
N GLN A 94 1.30 -1.75 0.24
CA GLN A 94 0.67 -0.51 -0.24
C GLN A 94 0.40 0.45 0.92
N LEU A 95 -0.19 -0.04 2.03
CA LEU A 95 -0.46 0.75 3.24
C LEU A 95 0.81 1.25 3.92
N ILE A 96 1.84 0.42 4.06
CA ILE A 96 3.11 0.82 4.68
C ILE A 96 3.83 1.89 3.84
N GLY A 97 3.80 1.75 2.51
CA GLY A 97 4.36 2.75 1.59
C GLY A 97 3.59 4.07 1.63
N LEU A 98 2.27 4.01 1.62
CA LEU A 98 1.40 5.18 1.75
C LEU A 98 1.62 5.88 3.11
N TYR A 99 1.69 5.12 4.20
CA TYR A 99 2.00 5.65 5.52
C TYR A 99 3.33 6.42 5.50
N ALA A 100 4.38 5.89 4.90
CA ALA A 100 5.64 6.62 4.77
C ALA A 100 5.48 7.93 3.98
N GLY A 101 4.68 7.94 2.90
CA GLY A 101 4.36 9.16 2.16
C GLY A 101 3.61 10.20 3.01
N LEU A 102 2.60 9.78 3.78
CA LEU A 102 1.86 10.61 4.73
C LEU A 102 2.76 11.17 5.84
N ARG A 103 3.86 10.47 6.15
CA ARG A 103 4.90 10.92 7.07
C ARG A 103 5.89 11.93 6.48
N GLY A 104 5.75 12.26 5.19
CA GLY A 104 6.60 13.23 4.50
C GLY A 104 7.76 12.60 3.72
N ALA A 105 7.86 11.27 3.65
CA ALA A 105 8.87 10.63 2.83
C ALA A 105 8.67 10.99 1.35
N GLN A 106 9.72 11.50 0.73
CA GLN A 106 9.72 11.87 -0.68
C GLN A 106 10.38 10.78 -1.53
N GLY A 107 9.69 10.37 -2.59
CA GLY A 107 10.15 9.33 -3.52
C GLY A 107 9.06 8.30 -3.80
N TYR A 108 9.49 7.16 -4.34
CA TYR A 108 8.62 6.09 -4.82
C TYR A 108 8.82 4.81 -3.99
N GLY A 109 7.72 4.16 -3.64
CA GLY A 109 7.71 3.00 -2.75
C GLY A 109 8.18 1.71 -3.43
N ARG A 110 8.92 0.89 -2.68
CA ARG A 110 9.36 -0.46 -3.06
C ARG A 110 9.29 -1.38 -1.86
N ALA A 111 8.55 -2.48 -1.99
CA ALA A 111 8.54 -3.54 -1.00
C ALA A 111 9.94 -4.14 -0.85
N LEU A 112 10.44 -4.23 0.38
CA LEU A 112 11.78 -4.75 0.71
C LEU A 112 11.71 -6.15 1.34
N GLY A 113 10.49 -6.71 1.42
CA GLY A 113 10.22 -8.03 1.97
C GLY A 113 9.42 -7.99 3.26
N ILE A 114 9.33 -9.17 3.85
CA ILE A 114 8.54 -9.48 5.03
C ILE A 114 9.20 -10.67 5.73
N LYS A 115 9.17 -10.69 7.06
CA LYS A 115 9.87 -11.73 7.82
C LYS A 115 9.04 -13.00 7.94
N GLU A 116 7.75 -12.84 8.20
CA GLU A 116 6.85 -13.96 8.47
C GLU A 116 5.45 -13.60 7.94
N ILE A 117 4.82 -14.57 7.30
CA ILE A 117 3.42 -14.52 6.85
C ILE A 117 2.77 -15.83 7.23
N GLU A 118 1.58 -15.76 7.81
CA GLU A 118 0.71 -16.92 8.00
C GLU A 118 -0.63 -16.70 7.33
N PHE A 119 -1.12 -17.71 6.61
CA PHE A 119 -2.46 -17.77 6.03
C PHE A 119 -3.28 -18.82 6.78
N GLN A 120 -4.31 -18.38 7.50
CA GLN A 120 -5.17 -19.21 8.34
C GLN A 120 -6.62 -19.25 7.85
N GLY A 121 -6.96 -18.46 6.81
CA GLY A 121 -8.26 -18.46 6.17
C GLY A 121 -8.21 -17.98 4.72
N GLN A 122 -9.36 -17.62 4.16
CA GLN A 122 -9.52 -17.34 2.74
C GLN A 122 -10.62 -16.30 2.50
N ILE A 123 -10.50 -15.55 1.41
CA ILE A 123 -11.51 -14.58 0.96
C ILE A 123 -12.20 -15.17 -0.26
N ARG A 124 -13.53 -15.31 -0.17
CA ARG A 124 -14.41 -15.92 -1.17
C ARG A 124 -15.37 -14.89 -1.76
N PRO A 125 -15.99 -15.17 -2.93
CA PRO A 125 -16.76 -14.16 -3.66
C PRO A 125 -18.01 -13.61 -2.97
N HIS A 126 -18.49 -14.27 -1.90
CA HIS A 126 -19.64 -13.85 -1.10
C HIS A 126 -19.28 -13.25 0.24
N ASN A 127 -17.99 -13.14 0.56
CA ASN A 127 -17.59 -12.25 1.65
C ASN A 127 -17.93 -10.81 1.28
N GLU A 128 -18.04 -9.92 2.27
CA GLU A 128 -18.48 -8.54 2.06
C GLU A 128 -17.29 -7.59 2.10
N VAL A 129 -16.45 -7.68 3.12
CA VAL A 129 -15.37 -6.71 3.37
C VAL A 129 -14.10 -7.38 3.87
N VAL A 130 -12.98 -6.97 3.30
CA VAL A 130 -11.64 -7.26 3.82
C VAL A 130 -11.14 -6.04 4.59
N ARG A 131 -10.74 -6.23 5.85
CA ARG A 131 -10.16 -5.17 6.70
C ARG A 131 -8.69 -5.47 6.97
N TYR A 132 -7.83 -4.52 6.65
CA TYR A 132 -6.39 -4.56 6.89
C TYR A 132 -6.06 -3.67 8.09
N GLU A 133 -5.45 -4.23 9.12
CA GLU A 133 -4.95 -3.46 10.25
C GLU A 133 -3.42 -3.54 10.30
N VAL A 134 -2.76 -2.40 10.10
CA VAL A 134 -1.29 -2.33 10.10
C VAL A 134 -0.81 -1.49 11.27
N ALA A 135 -0.06 -2.12 12.17
CA ALA A 135 0.67 -1.45 13.23
C ALA A 135 2.10 -1.11 12.76
N ILE A 136 2.38 0.18 12.58
CA ILE A 136 3.69 0.67 12.17
C ILE A 136 4.64 0.60 13.37
N ARG A 137 5.61 -0.30 13.30
CA ARG A 137 6.63 -0.51 14.33
C ARG A 137 7.75 0.53 14.27
N ARG A 138 8.09 0.98 13.06
CA ARG A 138 9.16 1.98 12.85
C ARG A 138 9.03 2.65 11.50
N TYR A 139 9.03 3.97 11.50
CA TYR A 139 9.33 4.86 10.39
C TYR A 139 10.68 5.53 10.63
N ALA A 140 11.51 5.68 9.60
CA ALA A 140 12.76 6.42 9.69
C ALA A 140 13.16 7.01 8.35
N ASP A 141 13.49 8.30 8.35
CA ASP A 141 14.26 8.93 7.28
C ASP A 141 15.73 8.47 7.34
N LEU A 142 16.33 8.31 6.17
CA LEU A 142 17.73 7.92 5.98
C LEU A 142 18.44 9.01 5.16
N PRO A 143 18.83 10.14 5.78
CA PRO A 143 19.35 11.30 5.05
C PRO A 143 20.62 10.99 4.25
N ALA A 144 21.48 10.10 4.76
CA ALA A 144 22.71 9.71 4.09
C ALA A 144 22.49 9.06 2.72
N SER A 145 21.37 8.37 2.52
CA SER A 145 20.99 7.73 1.26
C SER A 145 19.85 8.45 0.53
N GLY A 146 19.30 9.54 1.10
CA GLY A 146 18.17 10.26 0.54
C GLY A 146 16.88 9.42 0.43
N SER A 147 16.71 8.43 1.32
CA SER A 147 15.58 7.49 1.32
C SER A 147 14.86 7.46 2.66
N ALA A 148 13.75 6.73 2.74
CA ALA A 148 13.07 6.43 4.01
C ALA A 148 12.68 4.95 4.08
N VAL A 149 12.40 4.46 5.29
CA VAL A 149 11.93 3.08 5.50
C VAL A 149 10.81 3.05 6.52
N ALA A 150 9.78 2.26 6.23
CA ALA A 150 8.71 1.94 7.16
C ALA A 150 8.62 0.41 7.35
N ILE A 151 8.38 0.00 8.59
CA ILE A 151 8.23 -1.40 9.00
C ILE A 151 6.95 -1.52 9.83
N GLY A 152 6.12 -2.51 9.50
CA GLY A 152 4.86 -2.77 10.20
C GLY A 152 4.57 -4.26 10.39
N ASN A 153 3.72 -4.55 11.37
CA ASN A 153 3.03 -5.82 11.48
C ASN A 153 1.59 -5.63 11.00
N ALA A 154 0.97 -6.67 10.46
CA ALA A 154 -0.40 -6.59 10.00
C ALA A 154 -1.24 -7.81 10.38
N GLU A 155 -2.51 -7.54 10.59
CA GLU A 155 -3.59 -8.51 10.71
C GLU A 155 -4.61 -8.21 9.59
N VAL A 156 -5.09 -9.26 8.94
CA VAL A 156 -6.08 -9.13 7.87
C VAL A 156 -7.31 -9.93 8.24
N PHE A 157 -8.46 -9.28 8.18
CA PHE A 157 -9.75 -9.83 8.51
C PHE A 157 -10.63 -9.88 7.27
N VAL A 158 -11.48 -10.90 7.17
CA VAL A 158 -12.61 -10.91 6.23
C VAL A 158 -13.89 -11.10 7.03
N ASP A 159 -14.84 -10.19 6.88
CA ASP A 159 -16.10 -10.17 7.65
C ASP A 159 -15.86 -10.39 9.17
N ASP A 160 -14.87 -9.66 9.71
CA ASP A 160 -14.38 -9.71 11.10
C ASP A 160 -13.67 -11.00 11.56
N GLU A 161 -13.46 -11.99 10.68
CA GLU A 161 -12.66 -13.18 10.96
C GLU A 161 -11.18 -12.95 10.61
N LEU A 162 -10.27 -13.17 11.57
CA LEU A 162 -8.82 -13.06 11.35
C LEU A 162 -8.34 -14.18 10.43
N ILE A 163 -7.80 -13.83 9.26
CA ILE A 163 -7.35 -14.81 8.27
C ILE A 163 -5.85 -14.75 8.00
N TYR A 164 -5.20 -13.59 8.07
CA TYR A 164 -3.76 -13.45 7.81
C TYR A 164 -3.04 -12.73 8.94
N THR A 165 -1.81 -13.14 9.23
CA THR A 165 -0.89 -12.39 10.09
C THR A 165 0.44 -12.18 9.39
N MET A 166 1.06 -11.03 9.64
CA MET A 166 2.28 -10.60 8.97
C MET A 166 3.20 -9.90 9.96
N LYS A 167 4.47 -10.30 10.01
CA LYS A 167 5.48 -9.69 10.89
C LYS A 167 6.63 -9.06 10.10
N ASP A 168 7.01 -7.86 10.53
CA ASP A 168 8.12 -7.06 9.98
C ASP A 168 8.04 -6.89 8.45
N ALA A 169 6.86 -6.60 7.92
CA ALA A 169 6.67 -6.15 6.53
C ALA A 169 7.38 -4.80 6.34
N LYS A 170 8.13 -4.65 5.25
CA LYS A 170 9.03 -3.50 5.06
C LYS A 170 8.87 -2.87 3.68
N VAL A 171 8.80 -1.55 3.65
CA VAL A 171 8.80 -0.74 2.42
C VAL A 171 9.85 0.35 2.55
N GLY A 172 10.61 0.55 1.47
CA GLY A 172 11.50 1.70 1.32
C GLY A 172 10.93 2.72 0.35
N ILE A 173 11.21 4.01 0.59
CA ILE A 173 10.87 5.12 -0.29
C ILE A 173 12.16 5.69 -0.87
N PHE A 174 12.25 5.75 -2.20
CA PHE A 174 13.49 6.10 -2.92
C PHE A 174 13.26 7.20 -3.96
N LYS A 175 14.17 8.17 -4.02
CA LYS A 175 14.16 9.23 -5.03
C LYS A 175 14.81 8.75 -6.33
N GLY A 176 14.45 9.36 -7.47
CA GLY A 176 15.15 9.16 -8.74
C GLY A 176 14.96 7.80 -9.44
N ILE A 177 14.06 6.94 -8.94
CA ILE A 177 13.78 5.61 -9.50
C ILE A 177 12.50 5.57 -10.36
N GLN A 178 11.90 6.72 -10.65
CA GLN A 178 10.67 6.79 -11.46
C GLN A 178 11.00 6.58 -12.94
N TYR A 179 10.20 5.76 -13.61
CA TYR A 179 10.20 5.64 -15.06
C TYR A 179 9.09 6.52 -15.64
N ALA A 180 9.35 7.83 -15.71
CA ALA A 180 8.34 8.85 -16.04
C ALA A 180 7.99 8.93 -17.54
N ASP A 181 8.85 8.42 -18.41
CA ASP A 181 8.73 8.51 -19.86
C ASP A 181 8.28 7.20 -20.52
N TYR A 182 7.67 6.28 -19.77
CA TYR A 182 7.08 5.05 -20.33
C TYR A 182 6.13 5.37 -21.51
N PRO A 183 6.22 4.64 -22.64
CA PRO A 183 7.00 3.41 -22.86
C PRO A 183 8.39 3.62 -23.49
N HIS A 184 8.94 4.84 -23.48
CA HIS A 184 10.20 5.17 -24.15
C HIS A 184 11.45 4.66 -23.42
N HIS A 185 12.46 4.21 -24.17
CA HIS A 185 13.70 3.74 -23.58
C HIS A 185 14.49 4.86 -22.87
N SER A 186 14.81 4.62 -21.60
CA SER A 186 15.61 5.51 -20.74
C SER A 186 16.44 4.67 -19.75
N PRO A 187 17.39 5.26 -19.00
CA PRO A 187 18.12 4.50 -17.97
C PRO A 187 17.19 3.82 -16.96
N GLN A 188 16.08 4.48 -16.60
CA GLN A 188 15.05 3.96 -15.68
C GLN A 188 14.09 2.96 -16.35
N SER A 189 14.12 2.81 -17.68
CA SER A 189 13.29 1.84 -18.41
C SER A 189 13.80 0.38 -18.28
N ARG A 190 14.91 0.14 -17.56
CA ARG A 190 15.51 -1.19 -17.34
C ARG A 190 15.59 -1.47 -15.85
N GLY A 191 15.10 -2.64 -15.44
CA GLY A 191 15.22 -3.12 -14.06
C GLY A 191 16.62 -3.61 -13.69
N GLY A 192 16.81 -4.05 -12.44
CA GLY A 192 18.10 -4.53 -11.92
C GLY A 192 18.13 -4.56 -10.40
N LYS A 193 19.34 -4.66 -9.82
CA LYS A 193 19.52 -4.38 -8.38
C LYS A 193 19.24 -2.90 -8.12
N MET A 194 18.47 -2.67 -7.06
CA MET A 194 18.20 -1.34 -6.51
C MET A 194 19.37 -0.83 -5.68
#